data_AF-A0A7Z2ZM22-F1
#
_entry.id   AF-A0A7Z2ZM22-F1
#
_cell.length_a   1.000
_cell.length_b   1.000
_cell.length_c   1.000
_cell.angle_alpha   90.00
_cell.angle_beta   90.00
_cell.angle_gamma   90.00
#
_symmetry.space_group_name_H-M   'P 1'
#
loop_
_entity.id
_entity.type
_entity.pdbx_description
1 polymer ?
#
loop_
_entity_poly.entity_id
_entity_poly.type
_entity_poly.pdbx_seq_one_letter_code
_entity_poly.pdbx_strand_id
1 'polypeptide(L)'
;MPNIKSAIKRTKTNEARRLRNASAKSALRTAVKQADVAVVGTDVNAAKAAYGAAQKKLDKAATKGLIHKNAAARKKSRLAKKLNALSAQA
;
A
#
# COMPACT_ATOMS: atom_id res chain seq x y z
N MET A 1 -1.81 30.91 11.49
CA MET A 1 -3.21 30.61 11.87
C MET A 1 -4.11 31.14 10.76
N PRO A 2 -5.16 30.42 10.31
CA PRO A 2 -6.02 30.94 9.26
C PRO A 2 -6.89 32.07 9.81
N ASN A 3 -6.83 33.25 9.20
CA ASN A 3 -7.57 34.43 9.67
C ASN A 3 -9.00 34.49 9.09
N ILE A 4 -9.27 33.75 8.01
CA ILE A 4 -10.57 33.70 7.33
C ILE A 4 -11.34 32.46 7.80
N LYS A 5 -12.64 32.63 8.15
CA LYS A 5 -13.53 31.54 8.64
C LYS A 5 -13.53 30.32 7.72
N SER A 6 -13.56 30.52 6.40
CA SER A 6 -13.50 29.43 5.41
C SER A 6 -12.19 28.65 5.47
N ALA A 7 -11.07 29.34 5.70
CA ALA A 7 -9.75 28.73 5.83
C ALA A 7 -9.61 27.92 7.14
N ILE A 8 -10.16 28.41 8.26
CA ILE A 8 -10.23 27.66 9.53
C ILE A 8 -11.00 26.35 9.36
N LYS A 9 -12.12 26.38 8.63
CA LYS A 9 -12.87 25.15 8.32
C LYS A 9 -12.05 24.20 7.45
N ARG A 10 -11.33 24.71 6.45
CA ARG A 10 -10.48 23.89 5.57
C ARG A 10 -9.36 23.20 6.36
N THR A 11 -8.65 23.88 7.26
CA THR A 11 -7.60 23.25 8.07
C THR A 11 -8.14 22.10 8.93
N LYS A 12 -9.27 22.31 9.62
CA LYS A 12 -9.94 21.27 10.42
C LYS A 12 -10.29 20.04 9.57
N THR A 13 -10.90 20.23 8.40
CA THR A 13 -11.27 19.11 7.52
C THR A 13 -10.06 18.41 6.90
N ASN A 14 -9.01 19.16 6.58
CA ASN A 14 -7.77 18.63 6.04
C ASN A 14 -7.04 17.75 7.05
N GLU A 15 -7.00 18.15 8.32
CA GLU A 15 -6.39 17.36 9.39
C GLU A 15 -7.09 16.01 9.58
N ALA A 16 -8.43 16.03 9.67
CA ALA A 16 -9.22 14.80 9.77
C ALA A 16 -9.01 13.87 8.56
N ARG A 17 -8.82 14.43 7.35
CA ARG A 17 -8.48 13.65 6.15
C ARG A 17 -7.04 13.14 6.19
N ARG A 18 -6.08 13.96 6.66
CA ARG A 18 -4.67 13.61 6.80
C ARG A 18 -4.50 12.39 7.69
N LEU A 19 -5.13 12.38 8.87
CA LEU A 19 -5.04 11.27 9.83
C LEU A 19 -5.56 9.95 9.25
N ARG A 20 -6.75 9.98 8.63
CA ARG A 20 -7.33 8.79 7.96
C ARG A 20 -6.46 8.27 6.80
N ASN A 21 -5.89 9.18 6.01
CA ASN A 21 -5.03 8.81 4.90
C ASN A 21 -3.67 8.29 5.39
N ALA A 22 -3.16 8.80 6.51
CA ALA A 22 -1.91 8.36 7.11
C ALA A 22 -2.01 6.90 7.59
N SER A 23 -3.08 6.53 8.30
CA SER A 23 -3.31 5.15 8.76
C SER A 23 -3.51 4.17 7.61
N ALA A 24 -4.26 4.58 6.56
CA ALA A 24 -4.43 3.74 5.37
C ALA A 24 -3.10 3.54 4.62
N LYS A 25 -2.28 4.58 4.50
CA LYS A 25 -0.95 4.50 3.86
C LYS A 25 0.04 3.68 4.69
N SER A 26 0.01 3.76 6.02
CA SER A 26 0.89 2.94 6.87
C SER A 26 0.54 1.46 6.74
N ALA A 27 -0.74 1.11 6.86
CA ALA A 27 -1.22 -0.28 6.70
C ALA A 27 -0.87 -0.88 5.32
N LEU A 28 -0.88 -0.05 4.26
CA LEU A 28 -0.42 -0.44 2.94
C LEU A 28 1.09 -0.72 2.91
N ARG A 29 1.91 0.17 3.46
CA ARG A 29 3.37 0.00 3.51
C ARG A 29 3.75 -1.26 4.29
N THR A 30 3.08 -1.52 5.41
CA THR A 30 3.29 -2.73 6.22
C THR A 30 2.99 -3.99 5.42
N ALA A 31 1.87 -4.03 4.69
CA ALA A 31 1.52 -5.20 3.88
C ALA A 31 2.51 -5.46 2.74
N VAL A 32 3.01 -4.41 2.09
CA VAL A 32 4.07 -4.54 1.09
C VAL A 32 5.35 -5.07 1.71
N LYS A 33 5.76 -4.55 2.88
CA LYS A 33 6.94 -5.03 3.61
C LYS A 33 6.80 -6.50 4.02
N GLN A 34 5.62 -6.91 4.49
CA GLN A 34 5.34 -8.30 4.83
C GLN A 34 5.48 -9.22 3.62
N ALA A 35 4.97 -8.81 2.45
CA ALA A 35 5.15 -9.57 1.21
C ALA A 35 6.63 -9.63 0.77
N ASP A 36 7.38 -8.53 0.91
CA ASP A 36 8.81 -8.52 0.61
C ASP A 36 9.61 -9.46 1.54
N VAL A 37 9.29 -9.52 2.83
CA VAL A 37 9.91 -10.44 3.79
C VAL A 37 9.53 -11.89 3.52
N ALA A 38 8.26 -12.15 3.21
CA ALA A 38 7.77 -13.50 2.91
C ALA A 38 8.42 -14.11 1.66
N VAL A 39 8.87 -13.28 0.71
CA VAL A 39 9.62 -13.76 -0.46
C VAL A 39 11.06 -14.16 -0.10
N VAL A 40 11.64 -13.59 0.96
CA VAL A 40 13.00 -13.96 1.43
C VAL A 40 12.97 -15.26 2.22
N GLY A 41 11.90 -15.50 2.99
CA GLY A 41 11.66 -16.81 3.60
C GLY A 41 11.29 -17.80 2.50
N THR A 42 12.01 -18.91 2.41
CA THR A 42 11.94 -19.94 1.35
C THR A 42 10.57 -20.64 1.16
N ASP A 43 9.50 -20.17 1.80
CA ASP A 43 8.16 -20.75 1.72
C ASP A 43 7.29 -20.06 0.64
N VAL A 44 7.13 -20.76 -0.49
CA VAL A 44 6.36 -20.32 -1.65
C VAL A 44 4.86 -20.13 -1.33
N ASN A 45 4.28 -20.92 -0.43
CA ASN A 45 2.86 -20.84 -0.11
C ASN A 45 2.56 -19.62 0.76
N ALA A 46 3.41 -19.36 1.76
CA ALA A 46 3.33 -18.16 2.58
C ALA A 46 3.54 -16.89 1.73
N ALA A 47 4.49 -16.91 0.80
CA ALA A 47 4.74 -15.80 -0.12
C ALA A 47 3.52 -15.49 -1.03
N LYS A 48 2.84 -16.52 -1.56
CA LYS A 48 1.61 -16.34 -2.38
C LYS A 48 0.47 -15.72 -1.57
N ALA A 49 0.25 -16.18 -0.34
CA ALA A 49 -0.78 -15.62 0.53
C ALA A 49 -0.50 -14.15 0.89
N ALA A 50 0.75 -13.83 1.25
CA ALA A 50 1.18 -12.46 1.55
C ALA A 50 1.06 -11.53 0.33
N TYR A 51 1.41 -12.04 -0.87
CA TYR A 51 1.23 -11.32 -2.13
C TYR A 51 -0.24 -10.98 -2.40
N GLY A 52 -1.15 -11.94 -2.25
CA GLY A 52 -2.59 -11.72 -2.45
C GLY A 52 -3.15 -10.64 -1.50
N ALA A 53 -2.73 -10.67 -0.23
CA ALA A 53 -3.10 -9.65 0.74
C ALA A 53 -2.57 -8.25 0.37
N ALA A 54 -1.31 -8.17 -0.08
CA ALA A 54 -0.69 -6.93 -0.52
C ALA A 54 -1.35 -6.36 -1.79
N GLN A 55 -1.68 -7.22 -2.76
CA GLN A 55 -2.37 -6.85 -3.99
C GLN A 55 -3.73 -6.23 -3.69
N LYS A 56 -4.55 -6.89 -2.85
CA LYS A 56 -5.87 -6.39 -2.45
C LYS A 56 -5.78 -5.01 -1.79
N LYS A 57 -4.78 -4.77 -0.95
CA LYS A 57 -4.57 -3.45 -0.32
C LYS A 57 -4.09 -2.39 -1.30
N LEU A 58 -3.22 -2.73 -2.26
CA LEU A 58 -2.75 -1.80 -3.31
C LEU A 58 -3.90 -1.32 -4.19
N ASP A 59 -4.78 -2.23 -4.62
CA ASP A 59 -5.90 -1.89 -5.50
C ASP A 59 -6.98 -1.07 -4.76
N LYS A 60 -7.24 -1.40 -3.49
CA LYS A 60 -8.09 -0.55 -2.62
C LYS A 60 -7.50 0.84 -2.38
N ALA A 61 -6.17 0.97 -2.31
CA ALA A 61 -5.54 2.27 -2.14
C ALA A 61 -5.58 3.10 -3.43
N ALA A 62 -5.49 2.46 -4.59
CA ALA A 62 -5.60 3.13 -5.89
C ALA A 62 -7.02 3.65 -6.16
N THR A 63 -8.04 2.83 -5.90
CA THR A 63 -9.46 3.22 -6.06
C THR A 63 -9.85 4.39 -5.15
N LYS A 64 -9.33 4.43 -3.92
CA LYS A 64 -9.53 5.55 -2.98
C LYS A 64 -8.67 6.79 -3.28
N GLY A 65 -7.88 6.79 -4.35
CA GLY A 65 -7.00 7.91 -4.71
C GLY A 65 -5.86 8.16 -3.72
N LEU A 66 -5.55 7.21 -2.83
CA LEU A 66 -4.46 7.34 -1.86
C LEU A 66 -3.09 7.18 -2.52
N ILE A 67 -3.03 6.41 -3.61
CA ILE A 67 -1.86 6.23 -4.48
C ILE A 67 -2.30 6.29 -5.94
N HIS A 68 -1.40 6.71 -6.82
CA HIS A 68 -1.68 6.71 -8.26
C HIS A 68 -1.76 5.27 -8.81
N LYS A 69 -2.62 5.04 -9.82
CA LYS A 69 -2.77 3.74 -10.49
C LYS A 69 -1.44 3.14 -10.96
N ASN A 70 -0.55 3.98 -11.51
CA ASN A 70 0.77 3.55 -11.97
C ASN A 70 1.69 3.17 -10.80
N ALA A 71 1.55 3.81 -9.64
CA ALA A 71 2.32 3.44 -8.45
C ALA A 71 1.85 2.09 -7.89
N ALA A 72 0.54 1.84 -7.90
CA ALA A 72 -0.02 0.53 -7.55
C ALA A 72 0.46 -0.56 -8.52
N ALA A 73 0.34 -0.33 -9.83
CA ALA A 73 0.79 -1.26 -10.86
C ALA A 73 2.29 -1.58 -10.76
N ARG A 74 3.13 -0.56 -10.55
CA ARG A 74 4.58 -0.73 -10.37
C ARG A 74 4.92 -1.61 -9.18
N LYS A 75 4.23 -1.42 -8.04
CA LYS A 75 4.44 -2.24 -6.84
C LYS A 75 3.96 -3.68 -7.04
N LYS A 76 2.79 -3.88 -7.66
CA LYS A 76 2.29 -5.22 -8.02
C LYS A 76 3.25 -5.97 -8.93
N SER A 77 3.75 -5.31 -9.97
CA SER A 77 4.72 -5.89 -10.91
C SER A 77 6.03 -6.28 -10.23
N ARG A 78 6.59 -5.41 -9.38
CA ARG A 78 7.82 -5.72 -8.64
C ARG A 78 7.67 -6.92 -7.71
N LEU A 79 6.57 -6.99 -6.96
CA LEU A 79 6.30 -8.13 -6.08
C LEU A 79 6.06 -9.42 -6.86
N ALA A 80 5.34 -9.36 -7.98
CA ALA A 80 5.11 -10.51 -8.84
C ALA A 80 6.41 -11.06 -9.44
N LYS A 81 7.30 -10.18 -9.92
CA LYS A 81 8.61 -10.60 -10.45
C LYS A 81 9.44 -11.35 -9.40
N LYS A 82 9.44 -10.85 -8.17
CA LYS A 82 10.16 -11.49 -7.06
C LYS A 82 9.57 -12.86 -6.69
N LEU A 83 8.24 -12.97 -6.62
CA LEU A 83 7.56 -14.23 -6.34
C LEU A 83 7.80 -15.26 -7.45
N ASN A 84 7.78 -14.84 -8.71
CA ASN A 84 8.07 -15.71 -9.85
C ASN A 84 9.53 -16.19 -9.85
N ALA A 85 10.47 -15.31 -9.48
CA ALA A 85 11.88 -15.69 -9.33
C ALA A 85 12.06 -16.74 -8.23
N LEU A 86 11.39 -16.57 -7.08
CA LEU A 86 11.38 -17.58 -6.01
C LEU A 86 10.82 -18.93 -6.49
N SER A 87 9.71 -18.92 -7.24
CA SER A 87 9.13 -20.16 -7.78
C SER A 87 9.93 -20.81 -8.89
N ALA A 88 10.86 -20.08 -9.54
CA ALA A 88 11.74 -20.63 -10.57
C ALA A 88 13.05 -21.19 -9.99
N GLN A 89 13.38 -20.82 -8.74
CA GLN A 89 14.53 -21.33 -8.00
C GLN A 89 14.20 -22.56 -7.15
N ALA A 90 12.91 -22.78 -6.86
CA ALA A 90 12.37 -23.99 -6.25
C ALA A 90 12.10 -25.05 -7.32
#